data_AF-A0A9D9F062-F1
#
_entry.id   AF-A0A9D9F062-F1
#
_cell.length_a   1.000
_cell.length_b   1.000
_cell.length_c   1.000
_cell.angle_alpha   90.00
_cell.angle_beta   90.00
_cell.angle_gamma   90.00
#
_symmetry.space_group_name_H-M   'P 1'
#
loop_
_entity.id
_entity.type
_entity.pdbx_description
1 polymer ?
#
loop_
_entity_poly.entity_id
_entity_poly.type
_entity_poly.pdbx_seq_one_letter_code
_entity_poly.pdbx_strand_id
1 'polypeptide(L)'
;MFTSVWPLLTALVLGGVVYLLVARVRKGTASGRRIVVGEMMSRHGLEMKSIAEHGLEDELVARARTCLECEDYKTCIERLRTTGKPNYQDICPNAAFIDGLKGQA
;
A
#
# COMPACT_ATOMS: atom_id res chain seq x y z
N MET A 1 25.39 -34.63 30.87
CA MET A 1 25.45 -33.16 30.98
C MET A 1 24.72 -32.57 29.77
N PHE A 2 23.39 -32.40 29.82
CA PHE A 2 22.56 -31.95 28.68
C PHE A 2 21.41 -31.04 29.11
N THR A 3 21.59 -30.22 30.16
CA THR A 3 20.48 -29.46 30.77
C THR A 3 20.60 -27.94 30.64
N SER A 4 21.69 -27.39 30.11
CA SER A 4 21.94 -25.93 30.19
C SER A 4 21.68 -25.13 28.91
N VAL A 5 21.55 -25.77 27.74
CA VAL A 5 21.37 -25.05 26.46
C VAL A 5 19.89 -24.84 26.11
N TRP A 6 19.03 -25.74 26.59
CA TRP A 6 17.59 -25.71 26.35
C TRP A 6 16.89 -24.42 26.84
N PRO A 7 17.14 -23.90 28.06
CA PRO A 7 16.46 -22.69 28.53
C PRO A 7 16.90 -21.41 27.80
N LEU A 8 18.12 -21.38 27.28
CA LEU A 8 18.63 -20.26 26.48
C LEU A 8 18.03 -20.24 25.07
N LEU A 9 17.90 -21.42 24.45
CA LEU A 9 17.24 -21.56 23.14
C LEU A 9 15.76 -21.20 23.22
N THR A 10 15.04 -21.67 24.24
CA THR A 10 13.63 -21.31 24.42
C THR A 10 13.45 -19.83 24.70
N ALA A 11 14.32 -19.20 25.50
CA ALA A 11 14.27 -17.76 25.74
C ALA A 11 14.55 -16.93 24.46
N LEU A 12 15.50 -17.34 23.62
CA LEU A 12 15.79 -16.67 22.35
C LEU A 12 14.66 -16.82 21.33
N VAL A 13 14.06 -18.00 21.22
CA VAL A 13 12.92 -18.24 20.33
C VAL A 13 11.69 -17.46 20.81
N LEU A 14 11.40 -17.47 22.11
CA LEU A 14 10.33 -16.66 22.69
C LEU A 14 10.56 -15.17 22.48
N GLY A 15 11.79 -14.68 22.66
CA GLY A 15 12.16 -13.28 22.40
C GLY A 15 12.01 -12.90 20.92
N GLY A 16 12.42 -13.76 20.00
CA GLY A 16 12.27 -13.55 18.56
C GLY A 16 10.80 -13.53 18.13
N VAL A 17 9.97 -14.43 18.67
CA VAL A 17 8.53 -14.46 18.40
C VAL A 17 7.83 -13.21 18.95
N VAL A 18 8.16 -12.78 20.17
CA VAL A 18 7.62 -11.55 20.76
C VAL A 18 8.07 -10.31 19.97
N TYR A 19 9.34 -10.23 19.53
CA TYR A 19 9.83 -9.15 18.67
C TYR A 19 9.09 -9.11 17.32
N LEU A 20 8.88 -10.25 16.68
CA LEU A 20 8.14 -10.33 15.42
C LEU A 20 6.65 -9.95 15.60
N LEU A 21 6.02 -10.38 16.69
CA LEU A 21 4.64 -9.99 17.01
C LEU A 21 4.52 -8.48 17.28
N VAL A 22 5.46 -7.87 18.00
CA VAL A 22 5.49 -6.41 18.24
C VAL A 22 5.83 -5.62 16.96
N ALA A 23 6.73 -6.11 16.12
CA ALA A 23 7.03 -5.51 14.82
C ALA A 23 5.83 -5.56 13.86
N ARG A 24 5.06 -6.66 13.89
CA ARG A 24 3.83 -6.81 13.09
C ARG A 24 2.68 -5.95 13.63
N VAL A 25 2.54 -5.85 14.95
CA VAL A 25 1.56 -4.98 15.60
C VAL A 25 1.90 -3.50 15.37
N ARG A 26 3.18 -3.06 15.45
CA ARG A 26 3.59 -1.71 15.00
C ARG A 26 3.35 -1.46 13.51
N LYS A 27 3.44 -2.48 12.65
CA LYS A 27 3.08 -2.38 11.22
C LYS A 27 1.56 -2.27 11.01
N GLY A 28 0.73 -2.78 11.93
CA GLY A 28 -0.73 -2.85 11.82
C GLY A 28 -1.50 -1.73 12.53
N THR A 29 -1.08 -1.27 13.71
CA THR A 29 -1.81 -0.27 14.51
C THR A 29 -1.55 1.19 14.11
N ALA A 30 -0.53 1.45 13.29
CA ALA A 30 -0.26 2.77 12.70
C ALA A 30 -0.83 2.90 11.27
N SER A 31 -1.97 2.25 10.97
CA SER A 31 -2.58 2.29 9.64
C SER A 31 -3.30 3.62 9.39
N GLY A 32 -2.60 4.75 9.51
CA GLY A 32 -2.97 6.03 8.88
C GLY A 32 -2.79 5.97 7.35
N ARG A 33 -3.09 4.81 6.75
CA ARG A 33 -3.02 4.60 5.30
C ARG A 33 -4.25 5.26 4.70
N ARG A 34 -4.02 6.26 3.87
CA ARG A 34 -5.06 6.99 3.14
C ARG A 34 -5.19 6.41 1.74
N ILE A 35 -6.40 6.40 1.21
CA ILE A 35 -6.65 6.04 -0.19
C ILE A 35 -6.09 7.18 -1.05
N VAL A 36 -5.05 6.90 -1.85
CA VAL A 36 -4.38 7.91 -2.70
C VAL A 36 -4.58 7.71 -4.19
N VAL A 37 -5.39 6.73 -4.61
CA VAL A 37 -5.66 6.49 -6.04
C VAL A 37 -6.30 7.73 -6.69
N GLY A 38 -7.22 8.41 -5.99
CA GLY A 38 -7.82 9.66 -6.48
C GLY A 38 -6.83 10.82 -6.60
N GLU A 39 -5.90 10.96 -5.64
CA GLU A 39 -4.84 11.98 -5.73
C GLU A 39 -3.85 11.68 -6.86
N MET A 40 -3.50 10.40 -7.05
CA MET A 40 -2.70 9.95 -8.19
C MET A 40 -3.39 10.30 -9.51
N MET A 41 -4.68 9.99 -9.65
CA MET A 41 -5.47 10.29 -10.84
C MET A 41 -5.48 11.80 -11.14
N SER A 42 -5.78 12.63 -10.13
CA SER A 42 -5.82 14.09 -10.27
C SER A 42 -4.48 14.68 -10.75
N ARG A 43 -3.35 14.20 -10.22
CA ARG A 43 -2.00 14.62 -10.66
C ARG A 43 -1.66 14.23 -12.09
N HIS A 44 -2.38 13.25 -12.62
CA HIS A 44 -2.27 12.81 -14.01
C HIS A 44 -3.36 13.40 -14.91
N GLY A 45 -4.14 14.37 -14.41
CA GLY A 45 -5.17 15.07 -15.19
C GLY A 45 -6.49 14.31 -15.32
N LEU A 46 -6.68 13.24 -14.53
CA LEU A 46 -7.92 12.45 -14.54
C LEU A 46 -8.89 13.01 -13.49
N GLU A 47 -10.11 13.31 -13.91
CA GLU A 47 -11.17 13.81 -13.03
C GLU A 47 -12.06 12.69 -12.48
N MET A 48 -12.62 12.87 -11.28
CA MET A 48 -13.62 11.92 -10.74
C MET A 48 -14.92 11.92 -11.53
N LYS A 49 -15.24 13.02 -12.22
CA LYS A 49 -16.43 13.11 -13.05
C LYS A 49 -16.41 12.09 -14.18
N SER A 50 -15.25 11.86 -14.80
CA SER A 50 -15.13 10.87 -15.88
C SER A 50 -15.35 9.45 -15.38
N ILE A 51 -14.98 9.12 -14.14
CA ILE A 51 -15.26 7.80 -13.55
C ILE A 51 -16.75 7.53 -13.47
N ALA A 52 -17.53 8.50 -12.99
CA ALA A 52 -18.98 8.37 -12.87
C ALA A 52 -19.67 8.31 -14.23
N GLU A 53 -19.19 9.10 -15.20
CA GLU A 53 -19.73 9.09 -16.56
C GLU A 53 -19.53 7.75 -17.29
N HIS A 54 -18.49 6.99 -16.92
CA HIS A 54 -18.19 5.67 -17.50
C HIS A 54 -18.69 4.49 -16.65
N GLY A 55 -19.39 4.73 -15.54
CA GLY A 55 -19.90 3.66 -14.67
C GLY A 55 -18.80 2.84 -13.98
N LEU A 56 -17.65 3.46 -13.72
CA LEU A 56 -16.45 2.80 -13.16
C LEU A 56 -16.33 2.97 -11.64
N GLU A 57 -17.40 3.36 -10.95
CA GLU A 57 -17.37 3.64 -9.50
C GLU A 57 -17.00 2.40 -8.69
N ASP A 58 -17.60 1.26 -9.01
CA ASP A 58 -17.31 -0.01 -8.32
C ASP A 58 -15.86 -0.45 -8.55
N GLU A 59 -15.35 -0.24 -9.76
CA GLU A 59 -13.96 -0.54 -10.08
C GLU A 59 -13.01 0.41 -9.32
N LEU A 60 -13.32 1.71 -9.25
CA LEU A 60 -12.55 2.68 -8.46
C LEU A 60 -12.51 2.28 -6.98
N VAL A 61 -13.62 1.82 -6.40
CA VAL A 61 -13.69 1.31 -5.02
C VAL A 61 -12.80 0.08 -4.85
N ALA A 62 -12.81 -0.85 -5.81
CA ALA A 62 -11.93 -2.02 -5.79
C ALA A 62 -10.45 -1.59 -5.83
N ARG A 63 -10.07 -0.66 -6.72
CA ARG A 63 -8.69 -0.13 -6.82
C ARG A 63 -8.27 0.62 -5.55
N ALA A 64 -9.18 1.34 -4.92
CA ALA A 64 -8.94 2.01 -3.65
C ALA A 64 -8.60 1.02 -2.53
N ARG A 65 -9.27 -0.14 -2.48
CA ARG A 65 -8.93 -1.23 -1.54
C ARG A 65 -7.55 -1.79 -1.80
N THR A 66 -7.18 -2.00 -3.07
CA THR A 66 -5.82 -2.43 -3.45
C THR A 66 -4.75 -1.47 -2.92
N CYS A 67 -5.01 -0.16 -2.87
CA CYS A 67 -4.07 0.80 -2.27
C CYS A 67 -3.84 0.58 -0.76
N LEU A 68 -4.87 0.15 -0.01
CA LEU A 68 -4.75 -0.07 1.44
C LEU A 68 -3.84 -1.29 1.74
N GLU A 69 -3.92 -2.30 0.87
CA GLU A 69 -3.19 -3.56 0.98
C GLU A 69 -1.84 -3.55 0.26
N CYS A 70 -1.56 -2.52 -0.54
CA CYS A 70 -0.34 -2.38 -1.31
C CYS A 70 0.92 -2.44 -0.41
N GLU A 71 1.86 -3.29 -0.79
CA GLU A 71 3.16 -3.44 -0.12
C GLU A 71 4.02 -2.18 -0.30
N ASP A 72 3.98 -1.58 -1.50
CA ASP A 72 4.70 -0.37 -1.90
C ASP A 72 4.01 0.94 -1.49
N TYR A 73 2.96 0.88 -0.64
CA TYR A 73 2.19 2.05 -0.22
C TYR A 73 3.08 3.19 0.30
N LYS A 74 4.10 2.88 1.11
CA LYS A 74 5.01 3.90 1.65
C LYS A 74 5.81 4.59 0.56
N THR A 75 6.34 3.84 -0.39
CA THR A 75 7.08 4.34 -1.56
C THR A 75 6.19 5.22 -2.43
N CYS A 76 4.94 4.80 -2.66
CA CYS A 76 3.96 5.59 -3.40
C CYS A 76 3.68 6.95 -2.74
N ILE A 77 3.44 6.96 -1.42
CA ILE A 77 3.23 8.21 -0.67
C ILE A 77 4.44 9.13 -0.73
N GLU A 78 5.65 8.58 -0.62
CA GLU A 78 6.87 9.38 -0.67
C GLU A 78 7.06 10.03 -2.06
N ARG A 79 6.82 9.26 -3.13
CA ARG A 79 6.84 9.79 -4.50
C ARG A 79 5.77 10.86 -4.74
N LEU A 80 4.57 10.66 -4.21
CA LEU A 80 3.50 11.66 -4.25
C LEU A 80 3.90 12.96 -3.54
N ARG A 81 4.60 12.89 -2.41
CA ARG A 81 5.04 14.09 -1.68
C ARG A 81 6.15 14.86 -2.41
N THR A 82 7.07 14.13 -3.03
CA THR A 82 8.28 14.70 -3.63
C THR A 82 8.12 15.10 -5.08
N THR A 83 7.22 14.43 -5.81
CA THR A 83 7.06 14.59 -7.26
C THR A 83 5.64 15.03 -7.59
N GLY A 84 5.49 16.09 -8.38
CA GLY A 84 4.17 16.57 -8.82
C GLY A 84 3.39 15.51 -9.62
N LYS A 85 4.06 14.83 -10.55
CA LYS A 85 3.52 13.77 -11.41
C LYS A 85 4.39 12.51 -11.32
N PRO A 86 4.27 11.69 -10.25
CA PRO A 86 5.14 10.55 -10.05
C PRO A 86 4.94 9.49 -11.13
N ASN A 87 6.05 8.88 -11.58
CA ASN A 87 5.98 7.63 -12.32
C ASN A 87 5.56 6.52 -11.35
N TYR A 88 4.52 5.79 -11.73
CA TYR A 88 3.88 4.77 -10.92
C TYR A 88 3.89 3.39 -11.58
N GLN A 89 4.32 3.28 -12.83
CA GLN A 89 4.23 2.05 -13.62
C GLN A 89 5.08 0.92 -13.05
N ASP A 90 6.14 1.27 -12.33
CA ASP A 90 7.10 0.36 -11.71
C ASP A 90 6.67 -0.15 -10.33
N ILE A 91 5.73 0.52 -9.65
CA ILE A 91 5.37 0.21 -8.25
C ILE A 91 3.87 0.10 -7.98
N CYS A 92 3.01 0.60 -8.86
CA CYS A 92 1.59 0.73 -8.57
C CYS A 92 0.81 -0.46 -9.14
N PRO A 93 0.13 -1.26 -8.29
CA PRO A 93 -0.72 -2.35 -8.77
C PRO A 93 -1.94 -1.85 -9.57
N ASN A 94 -2.29 -0.56 -9.43
CA ASN A 94 -3.37 0.08 -10.18
C ASN A 94 -2.88 0.76 -11.47
N ALA A 95 -1.61 0.59 -11.89
CA ALA A 95 -1.04 1.28 -13.04
C ALA A 95 -1.87 1.08 -14.32
N ALA A 96 -2.25 -0.17 -14.62
CA ALA A 96 -3.05 -0.50 -15.80
C ALA A 96 -4.43 0.17 -15.80
N PHE A 97 -5.06 0.31 -14.62
CA PHE A 97 -6.34 1.03 -14.49
C PHE A 97 -6.17 2.51 -14.79
N ILE A 98 -5.14 3.16 -14.20
CA ILE A 98 -4.87 4.59 -14.43
C ILE A 98 -4.53 4.84 -15.91
N ASP A 99 -3.75 3.95 -16.53
CA ASP A 99 -3.39 4.05 -17.95
C ASP A 99 -4.62 3.82 -18.86
N GLY A 100 -5.49 2.87 -18.51
CA GLY A 100 -6.75 2.64 -19.22
C GLY A 100 -7.67 3.84 -19.21
N LEU A 101 -7.70 4.61 -18.11
CA LEU A 101 -8.46 5.86 -18.02
C LEU A 101 -7.85 6.99 -18.85
N LYS A 102 -6.53 7.06 -18.94
CA LYS A 102 -5.84 8.05 -19.81
C LYS A 102 -6.10 7.81 -21.29
N GLY A 103 -6.35 6.57 -21.70
CA GLY A 103 -6.73 6.26 -23.07
C GLY A 103 -8.19 6.64 -23.42
N GLN A 104 -8.99 6.95 -22.40
CA GLN A 104 -10.42 7.30 -22.53
C GLN A 104 -10.69 8.80 -22.32
N ALA A 105 -9.76 9.53 -21.69
CA ALA A 105 -9.80 10.97 -21.47
C ALA A 105 -9.20 11.75 -22.65
#